data_AF-A0A7D6V566-F1
#
_entry.id   AF-A0A7D6V566-F1
#
_cell.length_a   1.000
_cell.length_b   1.000
_cell.length_c   1.000
_cell.angle_alpha   90.00
_cell.angle_beta   90.00
_cell.angle_gamma   90.00
#
_symmetry.space_group_name_H-M   'P 1'
#
loop_
_entity.id
_entity.type
_entity.pdbx_description
1 polymer ?
#
loop_
_entity_poly.entity_id
_entity_poly.type
_entity_poly.pdbx_seq_one_letter_code
_entity_poly.pdbx_strand_id
1 'polypeptide(L)'
;MRDAAREVIRPNLDTFGFAEIKRTAIIGTVLSGSIAKRVVSQGLRPSKRRRAMADGMVDGFEHLGPLFVKLGQLIASSPGAFPREFADACLRCLDDVKPFPAAAAKAIIEADLGKPISELFLSFDDEPLSAASMAQVHGCVLADGRPAVVKVQRPDIARRMIVDLRAALRLAQSLEKRSENARVANAQAVVRDLYEATVAELNFLIEADNQSRARENLTAFGDNTNVAVPEVYWDYCAPRVLCMERMRGMPLDRFDDIRAAHPEPELLIRRLVKAWMESVAVHGLFHGDVHAGNLWLLDDGRVAMLDFGIVGRMETEWREFVRALFYASAIDNDFRPVARALRKLDLVADDSGDDATIGRQLAVALGPVLSGSLDKLDLGVVSARLLEFGKRRGASGPQQLILMGKQLGYFERYAVALAPGWKLGRDLFLFRNVFPAEVAAKLATDGGELPAD
;
A
#
# COMPACT_ATOMS: atom_id res chain seq x y z
N MET A 1 -16.80 6.28 -23.30
CA MET A 1 -17.46 5.29 -22.42
C MET A 1 -16.56 4.78 -21.29
N ARG A 2 -15.29 4.44 -21.54
CA ARG A 2 -14.38 3.89 -20.50
C ARG A 2 -14.05 4.89 -19.37
N ASP A 3 -13.88 6.18 -19.68
CA ASP A 3 -13.61 7.19 -18.64
C ASP A 3 -14.81 7.44 -17.71
N ALA A 4 -16.04 7.38 -18.24
CA ALA A 4 -17.27 7.52 -17.43
C ALA A 4 -17.49 6.33 -16.49
N ALA A 5 -17.07 5.11 -16.88
CA ALA A 5 -17.18 3.92 -16.03
C ALA A 5 -16.17 3.91 -14.87
N ARG A 6 -15.11 4.74 -14.95
CA ARG A 6 -14.10 4.92 -13.91
C ARG A 6 -14.50 5.96 -12.86
N GLU A 7 -15.64 6.62 -13.04
CA GLU A 7 -16.13 7.58 -12.06
C GLU A 7 -16.43 6.85 -10.73
N VAL A 8 -15.82 7.33 -9.65
CA VAL A 8 -16.08 6.82 -8.30
C VAL A 8 -17.46 7.30 -7.89
N ILE A 9 -18.40 6.37 -7.75
CA ILE A 9 -19.69 6.65 -7.14
C ILE A 9 -19.45 7.04 -5.68
N ARG A 10 -19.89 8.24 -5.29
CA ARG A 10 -19.74 8.79 -3.94
C ARG A 10 -21.10 8.94 -3.26
N PRO A 11 -21.60 7.89 -2.58
CA PRO A 11 -22.83 7.98 -1.81
C PRO A 11 -22.70 9.00 -0.68
N ASN A 12 -23.74 9.82 -0.47
CA ASN A 12 -23.72 10.82 0.60
C ASN A 12 -23.44 10.18 1.98
N LEU A 13 -22.39 10.67 2.65
CA LEU A 13 -21.91 10.18 3.94
C LEU A 13 -22.70 10.74 5.13
N ASP A 14 -23.42 11.84 4.97
CA ASP A 14 -24.21 12.47 6.03
C ASP A 14 -25.64 11.87 6.13
N THR A 15 -25.96 10.89 5.28
CA THR A 15 -27.25 10.18 5.35
C THR A 15 -27.29 9.30 6.58
N PHE A 16 -28.35 9.42 7.39
CA PHE A 16 -28.53 8.59 8.58
C PHE A 16 -30.00 8.20 8.73
N GLY A 17 -30.29 6.91 8.55
CA GLY A 17 -31.64 6.36 8.64
C GLY A 17 -31.70 5.07 9.46
N PHE A 18 -32.75 4.29 9.22
CA PHE A 18 -33.01 3.06 9.97
C PHE A 18 -31.89 2.02 9.82
N ALA A 19 -31.30 1.92 8.62
CA ALA A 19 -30.19 1.00 8.36
C ALA A 19 -28.96 1.34 9.20
N GLU A 20 -28.60 2.61 9.29
CA GLU A 20 -27.47 3.11 10.08
C GLU A 20 -27.73 2.99 11.60
N ILE A 21 -28.96 3.24 12.06
CA ILE A 21 -29.35 3.01 13.48
C ILE A 21 -29.19 1.54 13.84
N LYS A 22 -29.79 0.65 13.04
CA LYS A 22 -29.69 -0.81 13.23
C LYS A 22 -28.23 -1.24 13.22
N ARG A 23 -27.43 -0.72 12.29
CA ARG A 23 -26.01 -1.08 12.19
C ARG A 23 -25.20 -0.57 13.37
N THR A 24 -25.44 0.64 13.84
CA THR A 24 -24.80 1.19 15.05
C THR A 24 -25.07 0.32 16.28
N ALA A 25 -26.32 -0.14 16.44
CA ALA A 25 -26.67 -1.07 17.52
C ALA A 25 -25.92 -2.41 17.38
N ILE A 26 -25.88 -2.99 16.18
CA ILE A 26 -25.12 -4.22 15.91
C ILE A 26 -23.63 -4.05 16.24
N ILE A 27 -23.01 -2.95 15.81
CA ILE A 27 -21.60 -2.64 16.09
C ILE A 27 -21.35 -2.62 17.60
N GLY A 28 -22.17 -1.88 18.35
CA GLY A 28 -22.06 -1.81 19.80
C GLY A 28 -22.21 -3.18 20.47
N THR A 29 -23.26 -3.94 20.12
CA THR A 29 -23.52 -5.25 20.70
C THR A 29 -22.41 -6.26 20.38
N VAL A 30 -21.93 -6.32 19.14
CA VAL A 30 -20.89 -7.27 18.73
C VAL A 30 -19.56 -6.94 19.39
N LEU A 31 -19.13 -5.67 19.40
CA LEU A 31 -17.86 -5.28 20.02
C LEU A 31 -17.90 -5.52 21.54
N SER A 32 -18.95 -5.03 22.22
CA SER A 32 -19.09 -5.24 23.66
C SER A 32 -19.19 -6.71 24.04
N GLY A 33 -19.95 -7.51 23.27
CA GLY A 33 -20.07 -8.95 23.49
C GLY A 33 -18.76 -9.70 23.29
N SER A 34 -18.03 -9.40 22.22
CA SER A 34 -16.74 -10.05 21.90
C SER A 34 -15.66 -9.71 22.93
N ILE A 35 -15.57 -8.44 23.34
CA ILE A 35 -14.68 -7.99 24.41
C ILE A 35 -15.06 -8.65 25.74
N ALA A 36 -16.33 -8.64 26.12
CA ALA A 36 -16.79 -9.25 27.38
C ALA A 36 -16.48 -10.75 27.42
N LYS A 37 -16.75 -11.48 26.32
CA LYS A 37 -16.45 -12.90 26.20
C LYS A 37 -14.96 -13.20 26.41
N ARG A 38 -14.06 -12.44 25.77
CA ARG A 38 -12.61 -12.62 25.92
C ARG A 38 -12.13 -12.29 27.33
N VAL A 39 -12.59 -11.18 27.90
CA VAL A 39 -12.24 -10.77 29.28
C VAL A 39 -12.67 -11.82 30.31
N VAL A 40 -13.87 -12.41 30.15
CA VAL A 40 -14.35 -13.49 31.02
C VAL A 40 -13.51 -14.76 30.84
N SER A 41 -13.17 -15.13 29.60
CA SER A 41 -12.45 -16.38 29.30
C SER A 41 -10.94 -16.35 29.66
N GLN A 42 -10.26 -15.21 29.51
CA GLN A 42 -8.81 -15.10 29.68
C GLN A 42 -8.40 -14.51 31.06
N GLY A 43 -9.38 -14.05 31.85
CA GLY A 43 -9.22 -13.69 33.26
C GLY A 43 -9.20 -12.17 33.54
N LEU A 44 -9.72 -11.80 34.70
CA LEU A 44 -9.94 -10.40 35.14
C LEU A 44 -8.69 -9.68 35.67
N ARG A 45 -7.52 -10.34 35.70
CA ARG A 45 -6.29 -9.71 36.18
C ARG A 45 -5.90 -8.52 35.30
N PRO A 46 -5.48 -7.36 35.85
CA PRO A 46 -5.25 -6.14 35.08
C PRO A 46 -4.31 -6.29 33.87
N SER A 47 -3.22 -7.06 34.01
CA SER A 47 -2.26 -7.32 32.94
C SER A 47 -2.80 -8.20 31.81
N LYS A 48 -3.74 -9.11 32.11
CA LYS A 48 -4.40 -9.97 31.11
C LYS A 48 -5.61 -9.30 30.47
N ARG A 49 -6.28 -8.41 31.21
CA ARG A 49 -7.50 -7.73 30.78
C ARG A 49 -7.28 -6.89 29.52
N ARG A 50 -6.18 -6.14 29.42
CA ARG A 50 -5.91 -5.29 28.24
C ARG A 50 -5.71 -6.13 26.98
N ARG A 51 -4.95 -7.22 27.07
CA ARG A 51 -4.78 -8.18 25.97
C ARG A 51 -6.10 -8.86 25.60
N ALA A 52 -6.89 -9.28 26.59
CA ALA A 52 -8.22 -9.85 26.33
C ALA A 52 -9.19 -8.86 25.66
N MET A 53 -9.11 -7.57 26.02
CA MET A 53 -9.88 -6.53 25.33
C MET A 53 -9.42 -6.34 23.89
N ALA A 54 -8.11 -6.35 23.63
CA ALA A 54 -7.55 -6.27 22.28
C ALA A 54 -7.99 -7.47 21.42
N ASP A 55 -7.85 -8.70 21.93
CA ASP A 55 -8.30 -9.91 21.25
C ASP A 55 -9.81 -9.88 20.95
N GLY A 56 -10.61 -9.42 21.93
CA GLY A 56 -12.06 -9.34 21.77
C GLY A 56 -12.51 -8.23 20.82
N MET A 57 -11.74 -7.15 20.71
CA MET A 57 -11.96 -6.12 19.69
C MET A 57 -11.74 -6.72 18.29
N VAL A 58 -10.66 -7.46 18.09
CA VAL A 58 -10.32 -8.09 16.80
C VAL A 58 -11.33 -9.17 16.42
N ASP A 59 -11.77 -10.00 17.36
CA ASP A 59 -12.88 -10.95 17.13
C ASP A 59 -14.15 -10.22 16.67
N GLY A 60 -14.42 -9.05 17.27
CA GLY A 60 -15.53 -8.19 16.86
C GLY A 60 -15.33 -7.60 15.48
N PHE A 61 -14.11 -7.22 15.10
CA PHE A 61 -13.79 -6.71 13.76
C PHE A 61 -14.01 -7.78 12.68
N GLU A 62 -13.52 -8.99 12.89
CA GLU A 62 -13.76 -10.14 12.01
C GLU A 62 -15.25 -10.42 11.84
N HIS A 63 -16.04 -10.32 12.92
CA HIS A 63 -17.49 -10.53 12.87
C HIS A 63 -18.24 -9.39 12.17
N LEU A 64 -17.84 -8.13 12.40
CA LEU A 64 -18.48 -6.98 11.79
C LEU A 64 -18.18 -6.87 10.29
N GLY A 65 -17.00 -7.34 9.89
CA GLY A 65 -16.63 -7.55 8.50
C GLY A 65 -15.72 -6.45 7.94
N PRO A 66 -15.76 -6.21 6.61
CA PRO A 66 -14.62 -5.65 5.89
C PRO A 66 -14.12 -4.27 6.32
N LEU A 67 -15.01 -3.31 6.65
CA LEU A 67 -14.55 -2.00 7.14
C LEU A 67 -13.76 -2.12 8.45
N PHE A 68 -14.18 -3.01 9.35
CA PHE A 68 -13.53 -3.20 10.65
C PHE A 68 -12.25 -4.02 10.53
N VAL A 69 -12.21 -5.02 9.64
CA VAL A 69 -10.96 -5.70 9.28
C VAL A 69 -9.96 -4.69 8.74
N LYS A 70 -10.37 -3.79 7.83
CA LYS A 70 -9.53 -2.71 7.31
C LYS A 70 -9.06 -1.75 8.40
N LEU A 71 -9.92 -1.41 9.37
CA LEU A 71 -9.51 -0.63 10.54
C LEU A 71 -8.45 -1.37 11.36
N GLY A 72 -8.59 -2.69 11.54
CA GLY A 72 -7.57 -3.55 12.13
C GLY A 72 -6.24 -3.49 11.37
N GLN A 73 -6.28 -3.59 10.03
CA GLN A 73 -5.08 -3.49 9.18
C GLN A 73 -4.37 -2.14 9.33
N LEU A 74 -5.12 -1.04 9.43
CA LEU A 74 -4.57 0.30 9.68
C LEU A 74 -3.91 0.40 11.06
N ILE A 75 -4.53 -0.17 12.10
CA ILE A 75 -3.98 -0.22 13.46
C ILE A 75 -2.71 -1.07 13.50
N ALA A 76 -2.73 -2.26 12.89
CA ALA A 76 -1.58 -3.16 12.79
C ALA A 76 -0.39 -2.51 12.08
N SER A 77 -0.67 -1.70 11.05
CA SER A 77 0.34 -0.95 10.30
C SER A 77 0.89 0.28 11.04
N SER A 78 0.36 0.61 12.23
CA SER A 78 0.68 1.85 12.96
C SER A 78 1.08 1.59 14.43
N PRO A 79 2.10 0.75 14.70
CA PRO A 79 2.43 0.29 16.06
C PRO A 79 2.84 1.40 17.03
N GLY A 80 3.27 2.57 16.54
CA GLY A 80 3.59 3.74 17.37
C GLY A 80 2.39 4.62 17.73
N ALA A 81 1.24 4.46 17.06
CA ALA A 81 0.04 5.27 17.28
C ALA A 81 -0.96 4.63 18.25
N PHE A 82 -0.87 3.31 18.46
CA PHE A 82 -1.79 2.55 19.29
C PHE A 82 -1.05 1.76 20.38
N PRO A 83 -1.70 1.44 21.52
CA PRO A 83 -1.08 0.57 22.51
C PRO A 83 -0.69 -0.78 21.91
N ARG A 84 0.50 -1.28 22.26
CA ARG A 84 1.11 -2.47 21.65
C ARG A 84 0.20 -3.69 21.62
N GLU A 85 -0.58 -3.91 22.68
CA GLU A 85 -1.49 -5.06 22.76
C GLU A 85 -2.58 -5.03 21.68
N PHE A 86 -3.05 -3.84 21.29
CA PHE A 86 -4.04 -3.67 20.24
C PHE A 86 -3.42 -3.79 18.85
N ALA A 87 -2.25 -3.18 18.65
CA ALA A 87 -1.50 -3.31 17.39
C ALA A 87 -1.14 -4.79 17.10
N ASP A 88 -0.60 -5.49 18.09
CA ASP A 88 -0.23 -6.90 17.99
C ASP A 88 -1.46 -7.78 17.70
N ALA A 89 -2.59 -7.54 18.38
CA ALA A 89 -3.81 -8.31 18.13
C ALA A 89 -4.35 -8.09 16.71
N CYS A 90 -4.27 -6.85 16.20
CA CYS A 90 -4.75 -6.51 14.86
C CYS A 90 -3.92 -7.11 13.73
N LEU A 91 -2.75 -7.70 14.01
CA LEU A 91 -2.00 -8.48 13.01
C LEU A 91 -2.83 -9.62 12.41
N ARG A 92 -3.77 -10.20 13.17
CA ARG A 92 -4.74 -11.20 12.67
C ARG A 92 -5.63 -10.67 11.54
N CYS A 93 -5.86 -9.36 11.47
CA CYS A 93 -6.65 -8.77 10.39
C CYS A 93 -5.90 -8.73 9.05
N LEU A 94 -4.62 -9.13 9.02
CA LEU A 94 -3.82 -9.29 7.82
C LEU A 94 -4.00 -10.67 7.16
N ASP A 95 -4.59 -11.64 7.87
CA ASP A 95 -4.80 -13.00 7.35
C ASP A 95 -5.98 -13.07 6.36
N ASP A 96 -5.98 -14.13 5.52
CA ASP A 96 -7.08 -14.42 4.61
C ASP A 96 -8.41 -14.58 5.36
N VAL A 97 -9.47 -14.03 4.78
CA VAL A 97 -10.83 -14.10 5.33
C VAL A 97 -11.64 -15.17 4.61
N LYS A 98 -12.71 -15.66 5.24
CA LYS A 98 -13.53 -16.73 4.66
C LYS A 98 -14.06 -16.36 3.26
N PRO A 99 -13.96 -17.27 2.27
CA PRO A 99 -14.50 -17.04 0.94
C PRO A 99 -16.04 -17.00 0.96
N PHE A 100 -16.63 -16.40 -0.06
CA PHE A 100 -18.07 -16.44 -0.33
C PHE A 100 -18.38 -17.45 -1.44
N PRO A 101 -19.64 -17.96 -1.54
CA PRO A 101 -19.97 -19.01 -2.49
C PRO A 101 -19.67 -18.65 -3.94
N ALA A 102 -19.08 -19.60 -4.69
CA ALA A 102 -18.73 -19.43 -6.10
C ALA A 102 -19.92 -19.00 -6.97
N ALA A 103 -21.12 -19.51 -6.67
CA ALA A 103 -22.35 -19.12 -7.37
C ALA A 103 -22.62 -17.61 -7.30
N ALA A 104 -22.31 -16.96 -6.18
CA ALA A 104 -22.45 -15.51 -6.05
C ALA A 104 -21.35 -14.76 -6.84
N ALA A 105 -20.13 -15.32 -6.92
CA ALA A 105 -19.07 -14.74 -7.73
C ALA A 105 -19.43 -14.78 -9.22
N LYS A 106 -19.89 -15.94 -9.70
CA LYS A 106 -20.38 -16.13 -11.07
C LYS A 106 -21.51 -15.16 -11.40
N ALA A 107 -22.52 -15.05 -10.53
CA ALA A 107 -23.62 -14.12 -10.74
C ALA A 107 -23.18 -12.64 -10.83
N ILE A 108 -22.17 -12.23 -10.05
CA ILE A 108 -21.60 -10.88 -10.16
C ILE A 108 -20.89 -10.70 -11.51
N ILE A 109 -20.06 -11.66 -11.91
CA ILE A 109 -19.34 -11.62 -13.20
C ILE A 109 -20.33 -11.51 -14.36
N GLU A 110 -21.35 -12.37 -14.39
CA GLU A 110 -22.34 -12.40 -15.48
C GLU A 110 -23.16 -11.11 -15.53
N ALA A 111 -23.53 -10.55 -14.36
CA ALA A 111 -24.25 -9.29 -14.29
C ALA A 111 -23.42 -8.08 -14.76
N ASP A 112 -22.13 -8.05 -14.44
CA ASP A 112 -21.23 -6.94 -14.79
C ASP A 112 -20.71 -7.03 -16.24
N LEU A 113 -20.46 -8.23 -16.75
CA LEU A 113 -19.92 -8.45 -18.11
C LEU A 113 -21.02 -8.76 -19.15
N GLY A 114 -22.26 -9.01 -18.71
CA GLY A 114 -23.42 -9.20 -19.59
C GLY A 114 -23.41 -10.51 -20.38
N LYS A 115 -22.61 -11.49 -19.98
CA LYS A 115 -22.47 -12.80 -20.64
C LYS A 115 -22.39 -13.92 -19.60
N PRO A 116 -22.89 -15.13 -19.91
CA PRO A 116 -22.75 -16.27 -19.01
C PRO A 116 -21.29 -16.71 -18.86
N ILE A 117 -20.93 -17.28 -17.71
CA ILE A 117 -19.58 -17.78 -17.42
C ILE A 117 -19.05 -18.72 -18.51
N SER A 118 -19.92 -19.57 -19.06
CA SER A 118 -19.57 -20.54 -20.11
C SER A 118 -19.17 -19.91 -21.44
N GLU A 119 -19.56 -18.66 -21.70
CA GLU A 119 -19.13 -17.90 -22.89
C GLU A 119 -17.87 -17.09 -22.62
N LEU A 120 -17.66 -16.67 -21.37
CA LEU A 120 -16.50 -15.86 -20.97
C LEU A 120 -15.23 -16.70 -20.82
N PHE A 121 -15.37 -17.89 -20.22
CA PHE A 121 -14.25 -18.72 -19.80
C PHE A 121 -14.40 -20.17 -20.29
N LEU A 122 -13.30 -20.75 -20.77
CA LEU A 122 -13.21 -22.20 -21.05
C LEU A 122 -13.27 -23.03 -19.77
N SER A 123 -12.71 -22.50 -18.67
CA SER A 123 -12.82 -23.07 -17.34
C SER A 123 -12.80 -21.98 -16.27
N PHE A 124 -13.45 -22.25 -15.14
CA PHE A 124 -13.50 -21.39 -13.97
C PHE A 124 -13.40 -22.25 -12.71
N ASP A 125 -12.45 -21.92 -11.84
CA ASP A 125 -12.20 -22.64 -10.59
C ASP A 125 -13.21 -22.17 -9.52
N ASP A 126 -14.11 -23.05 -9.06
CA ASP A 126 -15.11 -22.69 -8.04
C ASP A 126 -14.47 -22.43 -6.66
N GLU A 127 -13.35 -23.08 -6.38
CA GLU A 127 -12.54 -22.78 -5.20
C GLU A 127 -11.66 -21.55 -5.49
N PRO A 128 -11.80 -20.45 -4.71
CA PRO A 128 -10.98 -19.28 -4.92
C PRO A 128 -9.53 -19.55 -4.53
N LEU A 129 -8.60 -18.96 -5.27
CA LEU A 129 -7.17 -18.99 -5.00
C LEU A 129 -6.82 -18.19 -3.74
N SER A 130 -7.55 -17.10 -3.49
CA SER A 130 -7.39 -16.26 -2.30
C SER A 130 -8.68 -15.50 -2.00
N ALA A 131 -8.82 -15.06 -0.74
CA ALA A 131 -9.99 -14.31 -0.29
C ALA A 131 -9.58 -13.19 0.68
N ALA A 132 -9.68 -11.96 0.20
CA ALA A 132 -9.37 -10.75 0.93
C ALA A 132 -10.64 -10.09 1.51
N SER A 133 -10.43 -8.99 2.24
CA SER A 133 -11.50 -8.24 2.92
C SER A 133 -12.60 -7.77 1.96
N MET A 134 -12.24 -7.37 0.74
CA MET A 134 -13.17 -6.79 -0.26
C MET A 134 -13.59 -7.76 -1.36
N ALA A 135 -12.80 -8.79 -1.62
CA ALA A 135 -12.88 -9.58 -2.85
C ALA A 135 -12.36 -10.99 -2.64
N GLN A 136 -12.60 -11.86 -3.62
CA GLN A 136 -11.89 -13.12 -3.76
C GLN A 136 -11.42 -13.31 -5.19
N VAL A 137 -10.36 -14.07 -5.36
CA VAL A 137 -9.70 -14.29 -6.65
C VAL A 137 -9.94 -15.73 -7.09
N HIS A 138 -10.44 -15.93 -8.30
CA HIS A 138 -10.64 -17.24 -8.91
C HIS A 138 -9.66 -17.46 -10.06
N GLY A 139 -9.19 -18.69 -10.22
CA GLY A 139 -8.49 -19.09 -11.45
C GLY A 139 -9.49 -19.31 -12.57
N CYS A 140 -9.12 -18.92 -13.79
CA CYS A 140 -9.90 -19.24 -14.99
C CYS A 140 -9.01 -19.38 -16.22
N VAL A 141 -9.60 -19.87 -17.31
CA VAL A 141 -9.00 -19.86 -18.63
C VAL A 141 -9.93 -19.07 -19.54
N LEU A 142 -9.42 -18.01 -20.18
CA LEU A 142 -10.20 -17.18 -21.09
C LEU A 142 -10.67 -18.00 -22.30
N ALA A 143 -11.69 -17.49 -23.00
CA ALA A 143 -12.21 -18.09 -24.24
C ALA A 143 -11.12 -18.33 -25.31
N ASP A 144 -10.04 -17.54 -25.32
CA ASP A 144 -8.89 -17.68 -26.23
C ASP A 144 -7.78 -18.62 -25.73
N GLY A 145 -7.97 -19.27 -24.58
CA GLY A 145 -7.03 -20.23 -23.99
C GLY A 145 -5.99 -19.63 -23.05
N ARG A 146 -5.91 -18.31 -22.89
CA ARG A 146 -4.96 -17.70 -21.94
C ARG A 146 -5.34 -18.01 -20.48
N PRO A 147 -4.38 -18.41 -19.63
CA PRO A 147 -4.62 -18.58 -18.20
C PRO A 147 -4.76 -17.22 -17.52
N ALA A 148 -5.82 -17.06 -16.74
CA ALA A 148 -6.15 -15.81 -16.08
C ALA A 148 -6.55 -16.02 -14.62
N VAL A 149 -6.62 -14.90 -13.90
CA VAL A 149 -7.33 -14.82 -12.63
C VAL A 149 -8.40 -13.74 -12.73
N VAL A 150 -9.49 -13.93 -12.00
CA VAL A 150 -10.58 -12.96 -11.89
C VAL A 150 -10.83 -12.63 -10.43
N LYS A 151 -10.58 -11.37 -10.07
CA LYS A 151 -10.87 -10.79 -8.76
C LYS A 151 -12.30 -10.25 -8.77
N VAL A 152 -13.13 -10.77 -7.87
CA VAL A 152 -14.56 -10.46 -7.79
C VAL A 152 -14.88 -9.86 -6.43
N GLN A 153 -15.55 -8.72 -6.41
CA GLN A 153 -15.99 -8.08 -5.17
C GLN A 153 -16.96 -8.96 -4.39
N ARG A 154 -16.90 -8.85 -3.06
CA ARG A 154 -17.87 -9.50 -2.17
C ARG A 154 -19.28 -8.95 -2.44
N PRO A 155 -20.32 -9.81 -2.40
CA PRO A 155 -21.70 -9.37 -2.53
C PRO A 155 -22.05 -8.28 -1.50
N ASP A 156 -22.77 -7.25 -1.94
CA ASP A 156 -23.24 -6.12 -1.14
C ASP A 156 -22.15 -5.30 -0.41
N ILE A 157 -20.87 -5.46 -0.77
CA ILE A 157 -19.75 -4.86 -0.04
C ILE A 157 -19.84 -3.33 0.01
N ALA A 158 -20.11 -2.70 -1.14
CA ALA A 158 -20.24 -1.25 -1.26
C ALA A 158 -21.30 -0.71 -0.28
N ARG A 159 -22.51 -1.27 -0.32
CA ARG A 159 -23.61 -0.85 0.55
C ARG A 159 -23.26 -1.02 2.02
N ARG A 160 -22.68 -2.16 2.39
CA ARG A 160 -22.32 -2.46 3.79
C ARG A 160 -21.28 -1.49 4.34
N MET A 161 -20.20 -1.25 3.59
CA MET A 161 -19.15 -0.34 4.02
C MET A 161 -19.63 1.10 4.12
N ILE A 162 -20.47 1.55 3.19
CA ILE A 162 -21.04 2.90 3.25
C ILE A 162 -21.91 3.08 4.50
N VAL A 163 -22.74 2.10 4.86
CA VAL A 163 -23.53 2.14 6.09
C VAL A 163 -22.63 2.14 7.33
N ASP A 164 -21.55 1.36 7.32
CA ASP A 164 -20.56 1.34 8.40
C ASP A 164 -19.83 2.68 8.56
N LEU A 165 -19.44 3.31 7.44
CA LEU A 165 -18.80 4.63 7.42
C LEU A 165 -19.73 5.74 7.91
N ARG A 166 -21.02 5.69 7.54
CA ARG A 166 -22.05 6.62 8.07
C ARG A 166 -22.21 6.47 9.59
N ALA A 167 -22.26 5.24 10.09
CA ALA A 167 -22.31 4.97 11.52
C ALA A 167 -21.03 5.47 12.24
N ALA A 168 -19.85 5.24 11.64
CA ALA A 168 -18.57 5.72 12.16
C ALA A 168 -18.50 7.24 12.20
N LEU A 169 -18.97 7.94 11.15
CA LEU A 169 -18.98 9.41 11.12
C LEU A 169 -19.87 9.97 12.23
N ARG A 170 -21.06 9.38 12.43
CA ARG A 170 -21.98 9.80 13.49
C ARG A 170 -21.38 9.60 14.89
N LEU A 171 -20.64 8.52 15.08
CA LEU A 171 -19.91 8.27 16.32
C LEU A 171 -18.78 9.29 16.51
N ALA A 172 -17.97 9.55 15.48
CA ALA A 172 -16.90 10.54 15.51
C ALA A 172 -17.41 11.95 15.88
N GLN A 173 -18.50 12.40 15.24
CA GLN A 173 -19.19 13.65 15.57
C GLN A 173 -19.65 13.70 17.03
N SER A 174 -20.08 12.57 17.58
CA SER A 174 -20.55 12.48 18.97
C SER A 174 -19.38 12.48 19.97
N LEU A 175 -18.26 11.86 19.61
CA LEU A 175 -17.04 11.80 20.43
C LEU A 175 -16.33 13.15 20.50
N GLU A 176 -16.22 13.88 19.40
CA GLU A 176 -15.59 15.21 19.38
C GLU A 176 -16.33 16.23 20.25
N LYS A 177 -17.67 16.08 20.40
CA LYS A 177 -18.46 16.89 21.34
C LYS A 177 -18.19 16.58 22.82
N ARG A 178 -17.63 15.39 23.11
CA ARG A 178 -17.50 14.84 24.47
C ARG A 178 -16.06 14.68 24.93
N SER A 179 -15.08 14.78 24.02
CA SER A 179 -13.67 14.53 24.31
C SER A 179 -12.79 15.51 23.56
N GLU A 180 -12.01 16.28 24.31
CA GLU A 180 -11.01 17.19 23.74
C GLU A 180 -9.92 16.44 22.97
N ASN A 181 -9.52 15.25 23.43
CA ASN A 181 -8.56 14.39 22.72
C ASN A 181 -9.09 13.92 21.36
N ALA A 182 -10.39 13.61 21.24
CA ALA A 182 -10.99 13.23 19.95
C ALA A 182 -11.07 14.41 18.98
N ARG A 183 -11.33 15.62 19.50
CA ARG A 183 -11.29 16.87 18.72
C ARG A 183 -9.87 17.17 18.23
N VAL A 184 -8.87 16.98 19.08
CA VAL A 184 -7.44 17.13 18.72
C VAL A 184 -7.01 16.09 17.68
N ALA A 185 -7.54 14.86 17.77
CA ALA A 185 -7.28 13.80 16.80
C ALA A 185 -8.06 13.94 15.48
N ASN A 186 -8.98 14.90 15.37
CA ASN A 186 -9.82 15.15 14.20
C ASN A 186 -10.49 13.87 13.66
N ALA A 187 -11.21 13.16 14.53
CA ALA A 187 -11.83 11.87 14.24
C ALA A 187 -12.76 11.93 13.02
N GLN A 188 -13.43 13.06 12.78
CA GLN A 188 -14.24 13.25 11.57
C GLN A 188 -13.41 13.23 10.29
N ALA A 189 -12.26 13.92 10.26
CA ALA A 189 -11.38 13.90 9.10
C ALA A 189 -10.88 12.49 8.80
N VAL A 190 -10.49 11.73 9.83
CA VAL A 190 -10.07 10.33 9.67
C VAL A 190 -11.16 9.47 9.01
N VAL A 191 -12.42 9.63 9.43
CA VAL A 191 -13.54 8.88 8.80
C VAL A 191 -13.76 9.31 7.35
N ARG A 192 -13.62 10.60 7.03
CA ARG A 192 -13.76 11.11 5.66
C ARG A 192 -12.63 10.62 4.76
N ASP A 193 -11.40 10.59 5.25
CA ASP A 193 -10.25 10.03 4.54
C ASP A 193 -10.45 8.53 4.28
N LEU A 194 -10.91 7.78 5.30
CA LEU A 194 -11.25 6.37 5.16
C LEU A 194 -12.39 6.15 4.16
N TYR A 195 -13.36 7.06 4.11
CA TYR A 195 -14.45 7.04 3.14
C TYR A 195 -13.90 7.20 1.72
N GLU A 196 -13.09 8.23 1.44
CA GLU A 196 -12.52 8.45 0.10
C GLU A 196 -11.67 7.26 -0.36
N ALA A 197 -10.83 6.71 0.53
CA ALA A 197 -10.06 5.51 0.24
C ALA A 197 -10.96 4.30 -0.07
N THR A 198 -12.05 4.13 0.70
CA THR A 198 -12.99 3.01 0.51
C THR A 198 -13.76 3.10 -0.79
N VAL A 199 -14.29 4.28 -1.14
CA VAL A 199 -15.06 4.43 -2.39
C VAL A 199 -14.19 4.26 -3.63
N ALA A 200 -12.93 4.66 -3.57
CA ALA A 200 -11.97 4.41 -4.65
C ALA A 200 -11.72 2.90 -4.84
N GLU A 201 -11.54 2.14 -3.76
CA GLU A 201 -11.33 0.67 -3.82
C GLU A 201 -12.57 -0.11 -4.29
N LEU A 202 -13.77 0.49 -4.24
CA LEU A 202 -15.00 -0.14 -4.70
C LEU A 202 -15.19 -0.10 -6.21
N ASN A 203 -14.31 0.55 -6.97
CA ASN A 203 -14.30 0.49 -8.44
C ASN A 203 -13.01 -0.12 -8.95
N PHE A 204 -13.05 -1.41 -9.30
CA PHE A 204 -11.89 -2.15 -9.79
C PHE A 204 -11.34 -1.66 -11.12
N LEU A 205 -12.08 -0.84 -11.87
CA LEU A 205 -11.53 -0.19 -13.06
C LEU A 205 -10.43 0.82 -12.74
N ILE A 206 -10.37 1.34 -11.51
CA ILE A 206 -9.31 2.24 -11.05
C ILE A 206 -8.02 1.46 -10.83
N GLU A 207 -8.12 0.32 -10.15
CA GLU A 207 -6.99 -0.59 -9.97
C GLU A 207 -6.49 -1.13 -11.32
N ALA A 208 -7.39 -1.52 -12.22
CA ALA A 208 -7.07 -1.94 -13.58
C ALA A 208 -6.25 -0.88 -14.35
N ASP A 209 -6.63 0.40 -14.22
CA ASP A 209 -5.91 1.52 -14.84
C ASP A 209 -4.54 1.73 -14.18
N ASN A 210 -4.48 1.73 -12.85
CA ASN A 210 -3.23 1.86 -12.12
C ASN A 210 -2.23 0.75 -12.51
N GLN A 211 -2.70 -0.50 -12.57
CA GLN A 211 -1.87 -1.65 -12.96
C GLN A 211 -1.40 -1.56 -14.41
N SER A 212 -2.28 -1.20 -15.34
CA SER A 212 -1.93 -1.02 -16.75
C SER A 212 -0.85 0.04 -16.93
N ARG A 213 -1.02 1.20 -16.28
CA ARG A 213 -0.04 2.30 -16.29
C ARG A 213 1.27 1.93 -15.62
N ALA A 214 1.23 1.21 -14.50
CA ALA A 214 2.44 0.74 -13.83
C ALA A 214 3.22 -0.24 -14.72
N ARG A 215 2.53 -1.13 -15.42
CA ARG A 215 3.12 -2.06 -16.39
C ARG A 215 3.75 -1.33 -17.58
N GLU A 216 3.08 -0.32 -18.13
CA GLU A 216 3.63 0.52 -19.20
C GLU A 216 4.90 1.24 -18.74
N ASN A 217 4.85 1.91 -17.58
CA ASN A 217 5.98 2.62 -16.99
C ASN A 217 7.19 1.70 -16.76
N LEU A 218 6.95 0.46 -16.29
CA LEU A 218 8.00 -0.52 -16.04
C LEU A 218 8.86 -0.77 -17.29
N THR A 219 8.24 -0.76 -18.47
CA THR A 219 8.91 -1.02 -19.75
C THR A 219 9.55 0.20 -20.40
N ALA A 220 9.40 1.40 -19.82
CA ALA A 220 9.77 2.67 -20.46
C ALA A 220 11.25 2.77 -20.87
N PHE A 221 12.14 2.09 -20.14
CA PHE A 221 13.58 2.08 -20.38
C PHE A 221 14.08 0.80 -21.06
N GLY A 222 13.24 -0.24 -21.16
CA GLY A 222 13.59 -1.53 -21.77
C GLY A 222 14.54 -2.41 -20.95
N ASP A 223 14.80 -2.07 -19.69
CA ASP A 223 15.82 -2.70 -18.83
C ASP A 223 15.30 -3.01 -17.41
N ASN A 224 14.02 -3.35 -17.31
CA ASN A 224 13.41 -3.92 -16.11
C ASN A 224 12.76 -5.28 -16.44
N THR A 225 13.42 -6.08 -17.29
CA THR A 225 12.85 -7.31 -17.87
C THR A 225 12.65 -8.42 -16.82
N ASN A 226 13.39 -8.35 -15.73
CA ASN A 226 13.28 -9.27 -14.59
C ASN A 226 12.21 -8.89 -13.56
N VAL A 227 11.48 -7.80 -13.79
CA VAL A 227 10.35 -7.38 -12.97
C VAL A 227 9.07 -7.54 -13.79
N ALA A 228 7.99 -8.02 -13.16
CA ALA A 228 6.73 -8.28 -13.83
C ALA A 228 5.56 -7.54 -13.15
N VAL A 229 4.63 -7.07 -13.97
CA VAL A 229 3.30 -6.60 -13.56
C VAL A 229 2.29 -7.33 -14.44
N PRO A 230 1.27 -8.00 -13.87
CA PRO A 230 0.31 -8.77 -14.67
C PRO A 230 -0.42 -7.92 -15.70
N GLU A 231 -0.58 -8.45 -16.90
CA GLU A 231 -1.42 -7.81 -17.91
C GLU A 231 -2.88 -7.79 -17.47
N VAL A 232 -3.55 -6.65 -17.64
CA VAL A 232 -4.99 -6.52 -17.39
C VAL A 232 -5.76 -6.89 -18.66
N TYR A 233 -6.72 -7.80 -18.53
CA TYR A 233 -7.61 -8.20 -19.63
C TYR A 233 -8.87 -7.34 -19.63
N TRP A 234 -8.77 -6.14 -20.18
CA TRP A 234 -9.80 -5.09 -20.11
C TRP A 234 -11.19 -5.51 -20.57
N ASP A 235 -11.30 -6.40 -21.55
CA ASP A 235 -12.60 -6.89 -22.06
C ASP A 235 -13.33 -7.79 -21.04
N TYR A 236 -12.65 -8.19 -19.96
CA TYR A 236 -13.15 -8.98 -18.84
C TYR A 236 -13.16 -8.18 -17.53
N CYS A 237 -13.09 -6.85 -17.60
CA CYS A 237 -13.10 -5.95 -16.45
C CYS A 237 -14.37 -5.10 -16.39
N ALA A 238 -14.85 -4.89 -15.17
CA ALA A 238 -16.01 -4.09 -14.83
C ALA A 238 -15.84 -3.50 -13.41
N PRO A 239 -16.72 -2.62 -12.92
CA PRO A 239 -16.55 -2.01 -11.61
C PRO A 239 -16.36 -3.00 -10.45
N ARG A 240 -16.97 -4.20 -10.52
CA ARG A 240 -16.88 -5.24 -9.48
C ARG A 240 -16.00 -6.44 -9.87
N VAL A 241 -15.38 -6.41 -11.05
CA VAL A 241 -14.66 -7.55 -11.64
C VAL A 241 -13.35 -7.06 -12.26
N LEU A 242 -12.21 -7.61 -11.83
CA LEU A 242 -10.90 -7.35 -12.44
C LEU A 242 -10.32 -8.67 -12.93
N CYS A 243 -10.07 -8.78 -14.23
CA CYS A 243 -9.41 -9.93 -14.82
C CYS A 243 -8.00 -9.58 -15.29
N MET A 244 -7.04 -10.45 -14.98
CA MET A 244 -5.63 -10.23 -15.30
C MET A 244 -4.89 -11.55 -15.52
N GLU A 245 -3.69 -11.44 -16.08
CA GLU A 245 -2.74 -12.53 -16.29
C GLU A 245 -2.51 -13.33 -15.01
N ARG A 246 -2.54 -14.67 -15.13
CA ARG A 246 -2.26 -15.56 -14.01
C ARG A 246 -0.77 -15.69 -13.78
N MET A 247 -0.30 -15.15 -12.65
CA MET A 247 1.07 -15.35 -12.15
C MET A 247 1.20 -16.60 -11.30
N ARG A 248 2.37 -17.23 -11.32
CA ARG A 248 2.72 -18.43 -10.52
C ARG A 248 4.09 -18.23 -9.88
N GLY A 249 4.16 -18.46 -8.57
CA GLY A 249 5.36 -18.20 -7.80
C GLY A 249 5.12 -18.30 -6.30
N MET A 250 6.04 -17.73 -5.53
CA MET A 250 6.00 -17.71 -4.07
C MET A 250 6.16 -16.29 -3.51
N PRO A 251 5.53 -15.96 -2.36
CA PRO A 251 5.71 -14.67 -1.68
C PRO A 251 7.17 -14.37 -1.33
N LEU A 252 7.58 -13.10 -1.45
CA LEU A 252 8.97 -12.66 -1.29
C LEU A 252 9.48 -12.77 0.15
N ASP A 253 8.62 -13.01 1.15
CA ASP A 253 9.04 -13.22 2.55
C ASP A 253 9.48 -14.64 2.89
N ARG A 254 9.39 -15.58 1.93
CA ARG A 254 9.98 -16.92 2.04
C ARG A 254 11.48 -16.90 1.75
N PHE A 255 12.23 -16.17 2.57
CA PHE A 255 13.64 -15.84 2.31
C PHE A 255 14.53 -17.06 2.10
N ASP A 256 14.38 -18.10 2.91
CA ASP A 256 15.21 -19.30 2.82
C ASP A 256 14.92 -20.06 1.51
N ASP A 257 13.65 -20.16 1.13
CA ASP A 257 13.23 -20.78 -0.14
C ASP A 257 13.77 -19.98 -1.34
N ILE A 258 13.70 -18.64 -1.28
CA ILE A 258 14.21 -17.75 -2.35
C ILE A 258 15.72 -17.88 -2.51
N ARG A 259 16.48 -17.91 -1.40
CA ARG A 259 17.94 -18.11 -1.47
C ARG A 259 18.32 -19.47 -2.04
N ALA A 260 17.46 -20.48 -1.87
CA ALA A 260 17.67 -21.81 -2.44
C ALA A 260 17.24 -21.88 -3.92
N ALA A 261 16.19 -21.16 -4.31
CA ALA A 261 15.57 -21.27 -5.63
C ALA A 261 16.15 -20.31 -6.68
N HIS A 262 16.55 -19.10 -6.28
CA HIS A 262 17.03 -18.07 -7.20
C HIS A 262 18.56 -17.96 -7.15
N PRO A 263 19.27 -17.96 -8.30
CA PRO A 263 20.74 -17.98 -8.33
C PRO A 263 21.37 -16.67 -7.79
N GLU A 264 20.67 -15.54 -7.96
CA GLU A 264 21.17 -14.21 -7.56
C GLU A 264 20.13 -13.44 -6.74
N PRO A 265 19.81 -13.86 -5.51
CA PRO A 265 18.76 -13.24 -4.69
C PRO A 265 19.03 -11.77 -4.36
N GLU A 266 20.31 -11.39 -4.28
CA GLU A 266 20.70 -9.98 -4.14
C GLU A 266 20.32 -9.16 -5.37
N LEU A 267 20.63 -9.65 -6.59
CA LEU A 267 20.31 -8.91 -7.80
C LEU A 267 18.78 -8.85 -8.04
N LEU A 268 18.05 -9.89 -7.66
CA LEU A 268 16.58 -9.92 -7.68
C LEU A 268 15.98 -8.74 -6.91
N ILE A 269 16.40 -8.52 -5.66
CA ILE A 269 15.87 -7.40 -4.85
C ILE A 269 16.37 -6.04 -5.37
N ARG A 270 17.60 -5.96 -5.89
CA ARG A 270 18.14 -4.76 -6.53
C ARG A 270 17.30 -4.33 -7.73
N ARG A 271 16.92 -5.28 -8.60
CA ARG A 271 16.04 -5.04 -9.77
C ARG A 271 14.65 -4.55 -9.35
N LEU A 272 14.05 -5.19 -8.35
CA LEU A 272 12.74 -4.76 -7.83
C LEU A 272 12.78 -3.32 -7.29
N VAL A 273 13.77 -3.01 -6.45
CA VAL A 273 13.93 -1.68 -5.87
C VAL A 273 14.24 -0.63 -6.94
N LYS A 274 15.06 -0.96 -7.95
CA LYS A 274 15.34 -0.08 -9.11
C LYS A 274 14.04 0.31 -9.80
N ALA A 275 13.25 -0.68 -10.23
CA ALA A 275 11.98 -0.45 -10.91
C ALA A 275 11.01 0.37 -10.06
N TRP A 276 10.94 0.11 -8.75
CA TRP A 276 10.11 0.89 -7.84
C TRP A 276 10.60 2.33 -7.66
N MET A 277 11.91 2.56 -7.53
CA MET A 277 12.48 3.91 -7.41
C MET A 277 12.27 4.74 -8.69
N GLU A 278 12.36 4.11 -9.86
CA GLU A 278 11.99 4.74 -11.15
C GLU A 278 10.51 5.14 -11.14
N SER A 279 9.62 4.28 -10.65
CA SER A 279 8.19 4.57 -10.54
C SER A 279 7.91 5.80 -9.67
N VAL A 280 8.68 6.00 -8.59
CA VAL A 280 8.58 7.17 -7.70
C VAL A 280 9.16 8.42 -8.36
N ALA A 281 10.42 8.36 -8.80
CA ALA A 281 11.21 9.53 -9.17
C ALA A 281 11.02 9.99 -10.62
N VAL A 282 10.62 9.08 -11.52
CA VAL A 282 10.42 9.36 -12.94
C VAL A 282 8.92 9.44 -13.24
N HIS A 283 8.19 8.35 -13.00
CA HIS A 283 6.82 8.21 -13.47
C HIS A 283 5.77 8.85 -12.55
N GLY A 284 6.09 8.99 -11.26
CA GLY A 284 5.21 9.54 -10.23
C GLY A 284 4.09 8.61 -9.78
N LEU A 285 3.76 7.55 -10.51
CA LEU A 285 2.86 6.49 -10.06
C LEU A 285 3.69 5.32 -9.52
N PHE A 286 3.56 5.02 -8.24
CA PHE A 286 4.33 3.96 -7.59
C PHE A 286 3.46 3.01 -6.78
N HIS A 287 3.93 1.77 -6.60
CA HIS A 287 3.24 0.76 -5.81
C HIS A 287 3.22 1.16 -4.34
N GLY A 288 2.03 1.29 -3.75
CA GLY A 288 1.82 1.80 -2.39
C GLY A 288 1.71 0.72 -1.31
N ASP A 289 1.73 -0.56 -1.68
CA ASP A 289 1.62 -1.66 -0.73
C ASP A 289 2.53 -2.86 -1.06
N VAL A 290 3.84 -2.67 -0.90
CA VAL A 290 4.88 -3.66 -1.29
C VAL A 290 5.12 -4.72 -0.21
N HIS A 291 4.08 -5.15 0.50
CA HIS A 291 4.20 -6.22 1.49
C HIS A 291 4.37 -7.59 0.81
N ALA A 292 4.67 -8.63 1.60
CA ALA A 292 5.05 -9.94 1.06
C ALA A 292 3.97 -10.62 0.20
N GLY A 293 2.69 -10.41 0.51
CA GLY A 293 1.58 -10.93 -0.30
C GLY A 293 1.52 -10.36 -1.73
N ASN A 294 2.11 -9.19 -1.98
CA ASN A 294 2.04 -8.45 -3.25
C ASN A 294 3.36 -8.51 -4.04
N LEU A 295 4.39 -9.13 -3.48
CA LEU A 295 5.68 -9.31 -4.13
C LEU A 295 6.00 -10.79 -4.23
N TRP A 296 6.06 -11.33 -5.45
CA TRP A 296 6.30 -12.76 -5.65
C TRP A 296 7.59 -13.01 -6.43
N LEU A 297 8.36 -14.01 -6.03
CA LEU A 297 9.33 -14.66 -6.92
C LEU A 297 8.54 -15.61 -7.83
N LEU A 298 8.55 -15.37 -9.14
CA LEU A 298 7.89 -16.20 -10.13
C LEU A 298 8.69 -17.46 -10.45
N ASP A 299 7.99 -18.49 -10.94
CA ASP A 299 8.59 -19.77 -11.34
C ASP A 299 9.62 -19.60 -12.48
N ASP A 300 9.53 -18.52 -13.26
CA ASP A 300 10.47 -18.17 -14.34
C ASP A 300 11.67 -17.34 -13.87
N GLY A 301 11.80 -17.09 -12.56
CA GLY A 301 12.90 -16.34 -11.95
C GLY A 301 12.67 -14.83 -11.85
N ARG A 302 11.63 -14.27 -12.48
CA ARG A 302 11.31 -12.84 -12.35
C ARG A 302 10.68 -12.52 -11.00
N VAL A 303 10.66 -11.25 -10.63
CA VAL A 303 9.92 -10.76 -9.46
C VAL A 303 8.68 -9.99 -9.89
N ALA A 304 7.50 -10.38 -9.39
CA ALA A 304 6.23 -9.73 -9.72
C ALA A 304 5.78 -8.76 -8.63
N MET A 305 5.24 -7.62 -9.05
CA MET A 305 4.39 -6.75 -8.23
C MET A 305 2.92 -7.02 -8.56
N LEU A 306 2.12 -7.33 -7.54
CA LEU A 306 0.71 -7.69 -7.62
C LEU A 306 -0.13 -6.69 -6.82
N ASP A 307 -1.42 -6.55 -7.16
CA ASP A 307 -2.40 -5.68 -6.49
C ASP A 307 -2.03 -4.18 -6.48
N PHE A 308 -2.56 -3.46 -7.47
CA PHE A 308 -2.40 -2.01 -7.59
C PHE A 308 -3.60 -1.24 -7.02
N GLY A 309 -4.30 -1.83 -6.04
CA GLY A 309 -5.40 -1.19 -5.32
C GLY A 309 -4.91 0.00 -4.48
N ILE A 310 -3.68 -0.07 -3.97
CA ILE A 310 -3.02 1.03 -3.25
C ILE A 310 -1.81 1.49 -4.05
N VAL A 311 -1.91 2.71 -4.60
CA VAL A 311 -0.81 3.37 -5.31
C VAL A 311 -0.54 4.75 -4.74
N GLY A 312 0.71 5.17 -4.79
CA GLY A 312 1.09 6.54 -4.54
C GLY A 312 1.20 7.36 -5.82
N ARG A 313 0.92 8.66 -5.70
CA ARG A 313 1.01 9.63 -6.81
C ARG A 313 1.86 10.81 -6.37
N MET A 314 3.06 10.90 -6.91
CA MET A 314 4.01 11.98 -6.66
C MET A 314 3.82 13.10 -7.67
N GLU A 315 3.39 14.27 -7.21
CA GLU A 315 3.31 15.48 -8.03
C GLU A 315 4.71 15.94 -8.43
N THR A 316 4.80 16.83 -9.43
CA THR A 316 6.08 17.21 -10.05
C THR A 316 7.06 17.81 -9.03
N GLU A 317 6.59 18.69 -8.17
CA GLU A 317 7.37 19.37 -7.14
C GLU A 317 7.94 18.38 -6.12
N TRP A 318 7.15 17.39 -5.74
CA TRP A 318 7.60 16.32 -4.84
C TRP A 318 8.55 15.34 -5.54
N ARG A 319 8.37 15.07 -6.84
CA ARG A 319 9.34 14.31 -7.64
C ARG A 319 10.67 15.03 -7.74
N GLU A 320 10.67 16.35 -7.95
CA GLU A 320 11.90 17.16 -7.93
C GLU A 320 12.63 17.03 -6.59
N PHE A 321 11.89 17.10 -5.48
CA PHE A 321 12.45 16.89 -4.14
C PHE A 321 13.08 15.50 -3.98
N VAL A 322 12.35 14.43 -4.31
CA VAL A 322 12.85 13.06 -4.19
C VAL A 322 14.06 12.82 -5.10
N ARG A 323 14.02 13.33 -6.35
CA ARG A 323 15.17 13.27 -7.26
C ARG A 323 16.38 14.00 -6.69
N ALA A 324 16.20 15.20 -6.14
CA ALA A 324 17.30 15.93 -5.51
C ALA A 324 17.90 15.15 -4.33
N LEU A 325 17.07 14.49 -3.52
CA LEU A 325 17.52 13.67 -2.40
C LEU A 325 18.35 12.47 -2.87
N PHE A 326 17.88 11.77 -3.91
CA PHE A 326 18.58 10.64 -4.52
C PHE A 326 19.89 11.06 -5.17
N TYR A 327 19.90 12.19 -5.87
CA TYR A 327 21.10 12.74 -6.48
C TYR A 327 22.15 13.07 -5.42
N ALA A 328 21.76 13.79 -4.35
CA ALA A 328 22.67 14.08 -3.24
C ALA A 328 23.21 12.79 -2.62
N SER A 329 22.36 11.79 -2.38
CA SER A 329 22.75 10.51 -1.77
C SER A 329 23.79 9.74 -2.58
N ALA A 330 23.54 9.57 -3.87
CA ALA A 330 24.28 8.63 -4.72
C ALA A 330 25.37 9.30 -5.56
N ILE A 331 25.24 10.59 -5.84
CA ILE A 331 26.12 11.31 -6.75
C ILE A 331 27.08 12.21 -5.97
N ASP A 332 26.68 13.38 -5.50
CA ASP A 332 27.67 14.41 -5.10
C ASP A 332 27.69 14.75 -3.61
N ASN A 333 26.78 14.19 -2.81
CA ASN A 333 26.58 14.55 -1.40
C ASN A 333 26.23 16.05 -1.21
N ASP A 334 25.75 16.73 -2.27
CA ASP A 334 25.32 18.12 -2.22
C ASP A 334 23.83 18.23 -1.94
N PHE A 335 23.49 18.71 -0.74
CA PHE A 335 22.10 18.89 -0.31
C PHE A 335 21.52 20.28 -0.63
N ARG A 336 22.28 21.18 -1.29
CA ARG A 336 21.74 22.49 -1.72
C ARG A 336 20.54 22.36 -2.66
N PRO A 337 20.52 21.45 -3.66
CA PRO A 337 19.33 21.21 -4.48
C PRO A 337 18.13 20.69 -3.67
N VAL A 338 18.39 19.89 -2.63
CA VAL A 338 17.33 19.39 -1.71
C VAL A 338 16.71 20.55 -0.93
N ALA A 339 17.53 21.46 -0.42
CA ALA A 339 17.07 22.68 0.26
C ALA A 339 16.19 23.55 -0.65
N ARG A 340 16.60 23.74 -1.92
CA ARG A 340 15.79 24.47 -2.91
C ARG A 340 14.44 23.82 -3.16
N ALA A 341 14.41 22.49 -3.28
CA ALA A 341 13.16 21.77 -3.49
C ALA A 341 12.23 21.88 -2.27
N LEU A 342 12.77 21.80 -1.04
CA LEU A 342 11.97 22.03 0.17
C LEU A 342 11.42 23.46 0.27
N ARG A 343 12.16 24.48 -0.18
CA ARG A 343 11.67 25.87 -0.28
C ARG A 343 10.53 26.00 -1.29
N LYS A 344 10.63 25.40 -2.47
CA LYS A 344 9.54 25.38 -3.46
C LYS A 344 8.25 24.76 -2.92
N LEU A 345 8.39 23.79 -2.01
CA LEU A 345 7.28 23.12 -1.33
C LEU A 345 6.78 23.90 -0.09
N ASP A 346 7.31 25.10 0.17
CA ASP A 346 7.00 25.93 1.35
C ASP A 346 7.24 25.23 2.71
N LEU A 347 8.16 24.26 2.72
CA LEU A 347 8.49 23.47 3.92
C LEU A 347 9.60 24.10 4.77
N VAL A 348 10.24 25.14 4.27
CA VAL A 348 11.29 25.89 4.95
C VAL A 348 10.77 27.30 5.22
N ALA A 349 11.00 27.85 6.41
CA ALA A 349 10.62 29.23 6.67
C ALA A 349 11.59 30.19 5.96
N ASP A 350 11.09 31.33 5.49
CA ASP A 350 11.90 32.29 4.71
C ASP A 350 13.15 32.77 5.48
N ASP A 351 13.08 32.79 6.80
CA ASP A 351 14.14 33.19 7.73
C ASP A 351 15.13 32.06 8.10
N SER A 352 14.97 30.85 7.56
CA SER A 352 15.80 29.67 7.93
C SER A 352 17.23 29.67 7.36
N GLY A 353 17.69 30.78 6.77
CA GLY A 353 19.02 30.93 6.17
C GLY A 353 19.10 30.45 4.72
N ASP A 354 20.25 30.64 4.06
CA ASP A 354 20.43 30.29 2.64
C ASP A 354 20.41 28.77 2.37
N ASP A 355 20.29 28.38 1.09
CA ASP A 355 20.25 26.97 0.67
C ASP A 355 21.50 26.18 1.12
N ALA A 356 22.64 26.84 1.26
CA ALA A 356 23.87 26.23 1.75
C ALA A 356 23.77 25.87 3.24
N THR A 357 23.17 26.73 4.05
CA THR A 357 22.95 26.49 5.49
C THR A 357 21.97 25.35 5.71
N ILE A 358 20.83 25.38 5.01
CA ILE A 358 19.83 24.32 5.08
C ILE A 358 20.41 23.01 4.54
N GLY A 359 21.14 23.05 3.41
CA GLY A 359 21.81 21.90 2.84
C GLY A 359 22.77 21.23 3.82
N ARG A 360 23.59 21.99 4.56
CA ARG A 360 24.46 21.42 5.60
C ARG A 360 23.68 20.73 6.71
N GLN A 361 22.56 21.31 7.16
CA GLN A 361 21.71 20.69 8.18
C GLN A 361 21.08 19.39 7.69
N LEU A 362 20.60 19.38 6.44
CA LEU A 362 20.07 18.18 5.78
C LEU A 362 21.13 17.11 5.62
N ALA A 363 22.36 17.47 5.24
CA ALA A 363 23.47 16.54 5.12
C ALA A 363 23.80 15.87 6.47
N VAL A 364 23.76 16.62 7.57
CA VAL A 364 23.96 16.06 8.93
C VAL A 364 22.81 15.13 9.33
N ALA A 365 21.57 15.50 9.02
CA ALA A 365 20.40 14.72 9.40
C ALA A 365 20.20 13.45 8.53
N LEU A 366 20.44 13.57 7.22
CA LEU A 366 20.13 12.56 6.22
C LEU A 366 21.37 11.79 5.74
N GLY A 367 22.58 12.35 5.88
CA GLY A 367 23.83 11.70 5.48
C GLY A 367 24.01 10.30 6.09
N PRO A 368 23.79 10.09 7.40
CA PRO A 368 23.84 8.75 8.02
C PRO A 368 22.78 7.79 7.47
N VAL A 369 21.58 8.29 7.14
CA VAL A 369 20.49 7.50 6.52
C VAL A 369 20.89 6.99 5.14
N LEU A 370 21.51 7.86 4.36
CA LEU A 370 21.79 7.68 2.94
C LEU A 370 23.12 6.93 2.69
N SER A 371 24.04 6.93 3.67
CA SER A 371 25.37 6.30 3.58
C SER A 371 25.44 4.84 4.08
N GLY A 372 24.35 4.31 4.65
CA GLY A 372 24.24 2.96 5.22
C GLY A 372 24.57 2.97 6.73
N SER A 373 23.85 2.30 7.60
CA SER A 373 22.91 1.19 7.46
C SER A 373 21.49 1.63 7.85
N LEU A 374 20.47 1.13 7.13
CA LEU A 374 19.06 1.41 7.45
C LEU A 374 18.65 0.83 8.83
N ASP A 375 19.45 -0.13 9.36
CA ASP A 375 19.27 -0.83 10.64
C ASP A 375 19.11 0.07 11.89
N LYS A 376 19.48 1.34 11.78
CA LYS A 376 19.45 2.31 12.90
C LYS A 376 18.50 3.47 12.67
N LEU A 377 17.75 3.49 11.57
CA LEU A 377 16.80 4.56 11.32
C LEU A 377 15.37 4.14 11.57
N ASP A 378 14.77 4.79 12.56
CA ASP A 378 13.33 4.82 12.68
C ASP A 378 12.78 5.77 11.59
N LEU A 379 12.51 5.22 10.39
CA LEU A 379 11.81 5.93 9.32
C LEU A 379 10.46 6.48 9.78
N GLY A 380 9.89 5.94 10.86
CA GLY A 380 8.73 6.49 11.56
C GLY A 380 9.01 7.85 12.22
N VAL A 381 10.22 8.09 12.75
CA VAL A 381 10.61 9.40 13.31
C VAL A 381 10.80 10.45 12.21
N VAL A 382 11.41 10.09 11.08
CA VAL A 382 11.53 11.00 9.92
C VAL A 382 10.16 11.33 9.34
N SER A 383 9.31 10.30 9.18
CA SER A 383 7.93 10.46 8.71
C SER A 383 7.08 11.30 9.66
N ALA A 384 7.23 11.11 10.99
CA ALA A 384 6.53 11.90 11.99
C ALA A 384 6.95 13.38 11.97
N ARG A 385 8.24 13.67 11.77
CA ARG A 385 8.73 15.05 11.62
C ARG A 385 8.21 15.69 10.33
N LEU A 386 8.25 14.99 9.20
CA LEU A 386 7.66 15.48 7.94
C LEU A 386 6.15 15.73 8.09
N LEU A 387 5.43 14.87 8.81
CA LEU A 387 4.01 15.03 9.11
C LEU A 387 3.74 16.24 10.01
N GLU A 388 4.55 16.45 11.05
CA GLU A 388 4.43 17.61 11.94
C GLU A 388 4.69 18.93 11.19
N PHE A 389 5.67 18.95 10.29
CA PHE A 389 5.94 20.10 9.42
C PHE A 389 4.81 20.36 8.41
N GLY A 390 4.32 19.31 7.74
CA GLY A 390 3.22 19.43 6.77
C GLY A 390 1.90 19.88 7.41
N LYS A 391 1.58 19.38 8.61
CA LYS A 391 0.36 19.77 9.36
C LYS A 391 0.33 21.23 9.77
N ARG A 392 1.47 21.86 10.05
CA ARG A 392 1.54 23.27 10.45
C ARG A 392 1.26 24.25 9.30
N ARG A 393 1.38 23.83 8.04
CA ARG A 393 1.26 24.71 6.86
C ARG A 393 0.25 24.27 5.81
N GLY A 394 -0.48 23.17 6.02
CA GLY A 394 -1.54 22.74 5.10
C GLY A 394 -1.04 22.26 3.73
N ALA A 395 0.23 21.86 3.63
CA ALA A 395 0.82 21.39 2.37
C ALA A 395 0.20 20.05 1.94
N SER A 396 -0.31 20.00 0.70
CA SER A 396 -0.73 18.79 0.00
C SER A 396 0.53 17.99 -0.41
N GLY A 397 0.69 16.75 0.09
CA GLY A 397 1.84 15.90 -0.25
C GLY A 397 2.61 15.15 0.85
N PRO A 398 2.53 15.47 2.16
CA PRO A 398 3.23 14.68 3.17
C PRO A 398 2.72 13.24 3.23
N GLN A 399 1.46 12.99 2.86
CA GLN A 399 0.87 11.64 2.82
C GLN A 399 1.58 10.72 1.80
N GLN A 400 1.94 11.23 0.63
CA GLN A 400 2.61 10.44 -0.41
C GLN A 400 4.06 10.11 -0.01
N LEU A 401 4.73 11.04 0.65
CA LEU A 401 6.05 10.78 1.24
C LEU A 401 6.00 9.79 2.40
N ILE A 402 4.96 9.83 3.24
CA ILE A 402 4.75 8.83 4.29
C ILE A 402 4.53 7.45 3.67
N LEU A 403 3.70 7.36 2.62
CA LEU A 403 3.47 6.12 1.90
C LEU A 403 4.78 5.57 1.31
N MET A 404 5.58 6.43 0.67
CA MET A 404 6.90 6.10 0.14
C MET A 404 7.85 5.62 1.26
N GLY A 405 7.91 6.33 2.39
CA GLY A 405 8.73 5.96 3.55
C GLY A 405 8.35 4.60 4.14
N LYS A 406 7.04 4.30 4.22
CA LYS A 406 6.54 2.98 4.63
C LYS A 406 7.05 1.87 3.69
N GLN A 407 6.99 2.11 2.37
CA GLN A 407 7.47 1.12 1.38
C GLN A 407 8.98 0.89 1.48
N LEU A 408 9.76 1.95 1.70
CA LEU A 408 11.21 1.82 1.92
C LEU A 408 11.53 0.94 3.14
N GLY A 409 10.73 1.03 4.21
CA GLY A 409 10.87 0.13 5.36
C GLY A 409 10.58 -1.35 5.05
N TYR A 410 9.65 -1.64 4.13
CA TYR A 410 9.46 -3.01 3.63
C TYR A 410 10.65 -3.48 2.79
N PHE A 411 11.14 -2.63 1.88
CA PHE A 411 12.33 -2.94 1.08
C PHE A 411 13.57 -3.18 1.92
N GLU A 412 13.74 -2.45 3.04
CA GLU A 412 14.81 -2.71 3.99
C GLU A 412 14.76 -4.14 4.53
N ARG A 413 13.57 -4.60 4.96
CA ARG A 413 13.42 -5.97 5.46
C ARG A 413 13.82 -7.01 4.40
N TYR A 414 13.45 -6.79 3.14
CA TYR A 414 13.85 -7.65 2.02
C TYR A 414 15.35 -7.58 1.75
N ALA A 415 15.93 -6.37 1.75
CA ALA A 415 17.35 -6.14 1.53
C ALA A 415 18.22 -6.80 2.62
N VAL A 416 17.87 -6.66 3.89
CA VAL A 416 18.59 -7.30 5.00
C VAL A 416 18.59 -8.82 4.86
N ALA A 417 17.51 -9.41 4.36
CA ALA A 417 17.40 -10.84 4.19
C ALA A 417 18.09 -11.36 2.91
N LEU A 418 17.89 -10.70 1.77
CA LEU A 418 18.29 -11.20 0.44
C LEU A 418 19.60 -10.60 -0.08
N ALA A 419 20.00 -9.44 0.44
CA ALA A 419 21.21 -8.71 0.06
C ALA A 419 21.95 -8.14 1.30
N PRO A 420 22.46 -9.00 2.22
CA PRO A 420 23.06 -8.53 3.46
C PRO A 420 24.24 -7.58 3.22
N GLY A 421 24.19 -6.39 3.83
CA GLY A 421 25.23 -5.36 3.68
C GLY A 421 25.09 -4.47 2.45
N TRP A 422 24.06 -4.68 1.62
CA TRP A 422 23.76 -3.82 0.48
C TRP A 422 23.40 -2.39 0.91
N LYS A 423 24.01 -1.41 0.25
CA LYS A 423 23.84 0.03 0.53
C LYS A 423 23.00 0.69 -0.55
N LEU A 424 21.68 0.59 -0.44
CA LEU A 424 20.69 1.14 -1.38
C LEU A 424 21.03 2.57 -1.83
N GLY A 425 21.26 3.50 -0.89
CA GLY A 425 21.51 4.91 -1.19
C GLY A 425 22.76 5.23 -2.01
N ARG A 426 23.65 4.25 -2.21
CA ARG A 426 24.91 4.39 -2.96
C ARG A 426 25.00 3.46 -4.17
N ASP A 427 23.98 2.63 -4.40
CA ASP A 427 24.00 1.69 -5.51
C ASP A 427 23.65 2.40 -6.83
N LEU A 428 24.67 2.68 -7.64
CA LEU A 428 24.53 3.34 -8.93
C LEU A 428 23.61 2.57 -9.90
N PHE A 429 23.44 1.25 -9.72
CA PHE A 429 22.51 0.46 -10.51
C PHE A 429 21.07 0.96 -10.38
N LEU A 430 20.65 1.37 -9.18
CA LEU A 430 19.29 1.88 -8.93
C LEU A 430 19.03 3.22 -9.63
N PHE A 431 20.08 3.98 -9.92
CA PHE A 431 19.98 5.33 -10.43
C PHE A 431 20.29 5.44 -11.93
N ARG A 432 20.66 4.34 -12.60
CA ARG A 432 21.09 4.35 -14.01
C ARG A 432 20.07 4.98 -14.97
N ASN A 433 18.78 4.83 -14.70
CA ASN A 433 17.71 5.42 -15.51
C ASN A 433 17.26 6.80 -15.00
N VAL A 434 17.52 7.11 -13.72
CA VAL A 434 17.14 8.38 -13.11
C VAL A 434 18.16 9.48 -13.43
N PHE A 435 19.45 9.13 -13.43
CA PHE A 435 20.62 10.00 -13.64
C PHE A 435 21.68 9.32 -14.54
N PRO A 436 21.36 9.02 -15.81
CA PRO A 436 22.21 8.19 -16.67
C PRO A 436 23.59 8.81 -16.92
N ALA A 437 23.67 10.12 -17.13
CA ALA A 437 24.93 10.81 -17.42
C ALA A 437 25.87 10.80 -16.21
N GLU A 438 25.32 11.01 -15.03
CA GLU A 438 26.08 11.10 -13.78
C GLU A 438 26.53 9.73 -13.29
N VAL A 439 25.70 8.70 -13.47
CA VAL A 439 26.08 7.31 -13.22
C VAL A 439 27.22 6.92 -14.16
N ALA A 440 27.13 7.23 -15.46
CA ALA A 440 28.21 6.94 -16.41
C ALA A 440 29.52 7.65 -16.03
N ALA A 441 29.46 8.93 -15.64
CA ALA A 441 30.62 9.70 -15.20
C ALA A 441 31.27 9.12 -13.92
N LYS A 442 30.46 8.65 -12.97
CA LYS A 442 30.96 7.97 -11.77
C LYS A 442 31.64 6.64 -12.07
N LEU A 443 31.02 5.80 -12.90
CA LEU A 443 31.61 4.51 -13.26
C LEU A 443 32.95 4.68 -13.97
N ALA A 444 33.07 5.72 -14.81
CA ALA A 444 34.34 6.08 -15.45
C ALA A 444 35.42 6.56 -14.47
N THR A 445 35.03 7.15 -13.33
CA THR A 445 35.95 7.67 -12.30
C THR A 445 36.34 6.59 -11.30
N ASP A 446 35.36 5.83 -10.81
CA ASP A 446 35.52 4.90 -9.69
C ASP A 446 35.96 3.49 -10.15
N GLY A 447 35.85 3.20 -11.45
CA GLY A 447 36.24 1.93 -12.04
C GLY A 447 35.30 0.79 -11.66
N GLY A 448 34.17 0.67 -12.37
CA GLY A 448 33.21 -0.41 -12.15
C GLY A 448 32.23 -0.61 -13.31
N GLU A 449 31.55 -1.75 -13.30
CA GLU A 449 30.47 -2.08 -14.23
C GLU A 449 29.17 -2.25 -13.47
N LEU A 450 28.06 -1.88 -14.09
CA LEU A 450 26.74 -2.16 -13.53
C LEU A 450 26.37 -3.63 -13.82
N PRO A 451 25.63 -4.29 -12.91
CA PRO A 451 25.01 -5.57 -13.22
C PRO A 451 24.20 -5.50 -14.52
N ALA A 452 24.18 -6.60 -15.27
CA ALA A 452 23.24 -6.78 -16.37
C ALA A 452 21.80 -6.75 -15.82
N ASP A 453 20.86 -6.28 -16.65
CA ASP A 453 19.44 -6.36 -16.30
C ASP A 453 18.99 -7.81 -16.14
#